data_AF-A0A7S2V8P5-F1
#
_entry.id   AF-A0A7S2V8P5-F1
#
_cell.length_a   1.000
_cell.length_b   1.000
_cell.length_c   1.000
_cell.angle_alpha   90.00
_cell.angle_beta   90.00
_cell.angle_gamma   90.00
#
_symmetry.space_group_name_H-M   'P 1'
#
loop_
_entity.id
_entity.type
_entity.pdbx_description
1 polymer ?
#
loop_
_entity_poly.entity_id
_entity_poly.type
_entity_poly.pdbx_seq_one_letter_code
_entity_poly.pdbx_strand_id
1 'polypeptide(L)'
;NVLVQRHVFLNCSLTESFCIAILEAASAGLLVVSTNVGGVPEVLPPDMICLANPNVPDLVHQLKMAIHRQETDPMDPWSMHKRIQSMYSWERVAKETVQVYKSISARDSQERGGSNGTTTTSTILWNRMLCYYNALDGGIAGMVVAFLSVILTTWLLVIEYLQPEAIIDVVPDLWSTTSWRHDESEERKQRPRE
;
A
#
# COMPACT_ATOMS: atom_id res chain seq x y z
N ASN A 1 -24.94 6.33 4.85
CA ASN A 1 -23.89 5.48 4.25
C ASN A 1 -24.35 5.13 2.84
N VAL A 2 -23.73 5.71 1.80
CA VAL A 2 -24.28 5.70 0.43
C VAL A 2 -23.96 4.37 -0.28
N LEU A 3 -22.80 3.75 -0.02
CA LEU A 3 -22.37 2.54 -0.70
C LEU A 3 -23.33 1.37 -0.45
N VAL A 4 -23.70 1.14 0.81
CA VAL A 4 -24.65 0.09 1.22
C VAL A 4 -26.08 0.26 0.68
N GLN A 5 -26.38 1.39 0.02
CA GLN A 5 -27.66 1.65 -0.64
C GLN A 5 -27.62 1.42 -2.16
N ARG A 6 -26.49 0.98 -2.70
CA ARG A 6 -26.26 0.78 -4.14
C ARG A 6 -25.94 -0.69 -4.43
N HIS A 7 -25.99 -1.03 -5.72
CA HIS A 7 -25.75 -2.40 -6.18
C HIS A 7 -24.49 -2.53 -7.03
N VAL A 8 -24.14 -1.46 -7.76
CA VAL A 8 -22.99 -1.43 -8.69
C VAL A 8 -22.16 -0.19 -8.40
N PHE A 9 -20.84 -0.37 -8.38
CA PHE A 9 -19.87 0.71 -8.32
C PHE A 9 -19.15 0.83 -9.66
N LEU A 10 -19.00 2.05 -10.18
CA LEU A 10 -18.38 2.30 -11.48
C LEU A 10 -17.13 3.16 -11.31
N ASN A 11 -16.00 2.66 -11.80
CA ASN A 11 -14.74 3.39 -11.90
C ASN A 11 -14.32 3.57 -13.37
N CYS A 12 -14.06 4.81 -13.77
CA CYS A 12 -13.75 5.18 -15.14
C CYS A 12 -12.36 5.80 -15.31
N SER A 13 -11.47 5.64 -14.31
CA SER A 13 -10.13 6.20 -14.33
C SER A 13 -9.33 5.72 -15.55
N LEU A 14 -8.51 6.60 -16.12
CA LEU A 14 -7.58 6.23 -17.20
C LEU A 14 -6.27 5.62 -16.66
N THR A 15 -5.96 5.85 -15.40
CA THR A 15 -4.77 5.34 -14.71
C THR A 15 -5.10 5.05 -13.25
N GLU A 16 -4.85 3.82 -12.80
CA GLU A 16 -5.02 3.40 -11.41
C GLU A 16 -3.94 2.37 -11.06
N SER A 17 -3.27 2.52 -9.92
CA SER A 17 -2.33 1.50 -9.44
C SER A 17 -3.08 0.39 -8.71
N PHE A 18 -3.73 0.72 -7.60
CA PHE A 18 -4.43 -0.24 -6.75
C PHE A 18 -5.90 0.13 -6.49
N CYS A 19 -6.26 1.41 -6.62
CA CYS A 19 -7.61 1.95 -6.45
C CYS A 19 -8.33 1.47 -5.18
N ILE A 20 -8.11 2.13 -4.04
CA ILE A 20 -8.76 1.74 -2.76
C ILE A 20 -10.29 1.81 -2.84
N ALA A 21 -10.85 2.68 -3.68
CA ALA A 21 -12.28 2.84 -3.84
C ALA A 21 -12.99 1.55 -4.32
N ILE A 22 -12.36 0.75 -5.19
CA ILE A 22 -12.97 -0.52 -5.63
C ILE A 22 -12.99 -1.57 -4.52
N LEU A 23 -12.00 -1.55 -3.61
CA LEU A 23 -11.98 -2.42 -2.43
C LEU A 23 -13.04 -2.00 -1.43
N GLU A 24 -13.21 -0.70 -1.19
CA GLU A 24 -14.27 -0.19 -0.33
C GLU A 24 -15.66 -0.57 -0.87
N ALA A 25 -15.88 -0.41 -2.17
CA ALA A 25 -17.13 -0.80 -2.82
C ALA A 25 -17.38 -2.30 -2.72
N ALA A 26 -16.39 -3.14 -3.04
CA ALA A 26 -16.53 -4.59 -2.92
C ALA A 26 -16.73 -5.03 -1.45
N SER A 27 -16.07 -4.36 -0.49
CA SER A 27 -16.23 -4.64 0.95
C SER A 27 -17.63 -4.27 1.46
N ALA A 28 -18.30 -3.33 0.82
CA ALA A 28 -19.69 -2.98 1.07
C ALA A 28 -20.68 -3.87 0.30
N GLY A 29 -20.19 -4.84 -0.48
CA GLY A 29 -21.00 -5.80 -1.22
C GLY A 29 -21.55 -5.30 -2.56
N LEU A 30 -20.87 -4.36 -3.21
CA LEU A 30 -21.25 -3.89 -4.54
C LEU A 30 -20.46 -4.65 -5.61
N LEU A 31 -21.12 -4.98 -6.72
CA LEU A 31 -20.43 -5.44 -7.92
C LEU A 31 -19.65 -4.27 -8.54
N VAL A 32 -18.37 -4.47 -8.81
CA VAL A 32 -17.49 -3.41 -9.34
C VAL A 32 -17.44 -3.48 -10.86
N VAL A 33 -17.55 -2.34 -11.52
CA VAL A 33 -17.23 -2.16 -12.94
C VAL A 33 -16.07 -1.17 -13.01
N SER A 34 -14.96 -1.54 -13.63
CA SER A 34 -13.79 -0.67 -13.74
C SER A 34 -13.14 -0.76 -15.10
N THR A 35 -12.42 0.28 -15.47
CA THR A 35 -11.46 0.23 -16.59
C THR A 35 -10.31 -0.73 -16.29
N ASN A 36 -9.84 -1.43 -17.33
CA ASN A 36 -8.72 -2.35 -17.33
C ASN A 36 -7.40 -1.58 -17.53
N VAL A 37 -6.96 -0.87 -16.48
CA VAL A 37 -5.77 -0.02 -16.51
C VAL A 37 -4.92 -0.22 -15.27
N GLY A 38 -3.60 -0.03 -15.43
CA GLY A 38 -2.61 -0.18 -14.37
C GLY A 38 -2.75 -1.50 -13.62
N GLY A 39 -2.86 -1.45 -12.28
CA GLY A 39 -2.93 -2.66 -11.45
C GLY A 39 -4.34 -3.10 -11.06
N VAL A 40 -5.40 -2.42 -11.53
CA VAL A 40 -6.81 -2.77 -11.23
C VAL A 40 -7.14 -4.25 -11.46
N PRO A 41 -6.69 -4.92 -12.54
CA PRO A 41 -7.01 -6.33 -12.79
C PRO A 41 -6.48 -7.30 -11.73
N GLU A 42 -5.52 -6.87 -10.92
CA GLU A 42 -4.89 -7.69 -9.88
C GLU A 42 -5.56 -7.51 -8.50
N VAL A 43 -6.43 -6.50 -8.35
CA VAL A 43 -7.01 -6.10 -7.05
C VAL A 43 -8.23 -6.94 -6.67
N LEU A 44 -9.06 -7.29 -7.64
CA LEU A 44 -10.30 -8.04 -7.39
C LEU A 44 -10.37 -9.27 -8.30
N PRO A 45 -10.91 -10.39 -7.79
CA PRO A 45 -11.08 -11.58 -8.59
C PRO A 45 -12.17 -11.38 -9.67
N PRO A 46 -12.12 -12.09 -10.81
CA PRO A 46 -12.98 -11.83 -11.98
C PRO A 46 -14.49 -11.98 -11.74
N ASP A 47 -14.90 -12.63 -10.66
CA ASP A 47 -16.29 -12.76 -10.25
C ASP A 47 -16.83 -11.50 -9.53
N MET A 48 -15.95 -10.67 -8.97
CA MET A 48 -16.30 -9.45 -8.22
C MET A 48 -16.13 -8.16 -9.04
N ILE A 49 -15.51 -8.24 -10.21
CA ILE A 49 -15.23 -7.10 -11.06
C ILE A 49 -15.54 -7.39 -12.54
N CYS A 50 -16.18 -6.45 -13.21
CA CYS A 50 -16.30 -6.41 -14.66
C CYS A 50 -15.29 -5.39 -15.21
N LEU A 51 -14.29 -5.89 -15.94
CA LEU A 51 -13.23 -5.05 -16.52
C LEU A 51 -13.62 -4.61 -17.94
N ALA A 52 -13.57 -3.31 -18.19
CA ALA A 52 -13.79 -2.70 -19.50
C ALA A 52 -12.49 -2.10 -20.06
N ASN A 53 -12.29 -2.13 -21.36
CA ASN A 53 -11.29 -1.27 -21.98
C ASN A 53 -11.63 0.21 -21.70
N PRO A 54 -10.64 1.12 -21.67
CA PRO A 54 -10.85 2.55 -21.37
C PRO A 54 -11.49 3.30 -22.55
N ASN A 55 -12.66 2.83 -23.00
CA ASN A 55 -13.49 3.46 -24.02
C ASN A 55 -14.97 3.35 -23.63
N VAL A 56 -15.77 4.33 -24.08
CA VAL A 56 -17.18 4.43 -23.70
C VAL A 56 -18.02 3.22 -24.14
N PRO A 57 -17.90 2.72 -25.40
CA PRO A 57 -18.70 1.57 -25.82
C PRO A 57 -18.52 0.34 -24.94
N ASP A 58 -17.28 0.01 -24.59
CA ASP A 58 -16.99 -1.17 -23.78
C ASP A 58 -17.38 -0.97 -22.31
N LEU A 59 -17.20 0.22 -21.76
CA LEU A 59 -17.67 0.55 -20.42
C LEU A 59 -19.20 0.39 -20.29
N VAL A 60 -19.95 0.86 -21.29
CA VAL A 60 -21.41 0.69 -21.34
C VAL A 60 -21.78 -0.79 -21.47
N HIS A 61 -21.03 -1.56 -22.25
CA HIS A 61 -21.25 -3.00 -22.40
C HIS A 61 -21.04 -3.74 -21.06
N GLN A 62 -19.91 -3.51 -20.39
CA GLN A 62 -19.60 -4.13 -19.11
C GLN A 62 -20.56 -3.70 -18.00
N LEU A 63 -20.99 -2.44 -18.00
CA LEU A 63 -22.01 -1.97 -17.05
C LEU A 63 -23.34 -2.67 -17.24
N LYS A 64 -23.79 -2.87 -18.49
CA LYS A 64 -25.01 -3.65 -18.78
C LYS A 64 -24.87 -5.10 -18.33
N MET A 65 -23.72 -5.72 -18.57
CA MET A 65 -23.44 -7.08 -18.09
C MET A 65 -23.48 -7.15 -16.55
N ALA A 66 -22.91 -6.16 -15.86
CA ALA A 66 -22.92 -6.10 -14.40
C ALA A 66 -24.34 -5.97 -13.84
N ILE A 67 -25.18 -5.10 -14.44
CA ILE A 67 -26.59 -4.97 -14.07
C ILE A 67 -27.32 -6.31 -14.27
N HIS A 68 -27.13 -6.96 -15.42
CA HIS A 68 -27.76 -8.25 -15.69
C HIS A 68 -27.34 -9.32 -14.68
N ARG A 69 -26.04 -9.41 -14.34
CA ARG A 69 -25.55 -10.33 -13.30
C ARG A 69 -26.20 -10.07 -11.95
N GLN A 70 -26.31 -8.80 -11.57
CA GLN A 70 -26.96 -8.42 -10.31
C GLN A 70 -28.44 -8.80 -10.26
N GLU A 71 -29.13 -8.83 -11.40
CA GLU A 71 -30.53 -9.25 -11.50
C GLU A 71 -30.70 -10.77 -11.51
N THR A 72 -29.78 -11.51 -12.16
CA THR A 72 -29.90 -12.96 -12.33
C THR A 72 -29.30 -13.79 -11.19
N ASP A 73 -28.16 -13.35 -10.67
CA ASP A 73 -27.37 -14.07 -9.67
C ASP A 73 -26.61 -13.06 -8.79
N PRO A 74 -27.32 -12.33 -7.91
CA PRO A 74 -26.68 -11.40 -7.01
C PRO A 74 -25.82 -12.16 -5.99
N MET A 75 -24.53 -11.80 -5.92
CA MET A 75 -23.69 -12.27 -4.83
C MET A 75 -24.17 -11.69 -3.51
N ASP A 76 -24.12 -12.52 -2.46
CA ASP A 76 -24.40 -12.09 -1.10
C ASP A 76 -23.36 -11.03 -0.62
N PRO A 77 -23.80 -9.82 -0.19
CA PRO A 77 -22.92 -8.77 0.32
C PRO A 77 -21.99 -9.23 1.44
N TRP A 78 -22.47 -10.10 2.34
CA TRP A 78 -21.67 -10.57 3.47
C TRP A 78 -20.55 -11.51 3.03
N SER A 79 -20.85 -12.37 2.06
CA SER A 79 -19.87 -13.26 1.42
C SER A 79 -18.79 -12.46 0.67
N MET A 80 -19.17 -11.38 -0.04
CA MET A 80 -18.22 -10.45 -0.64
C MET A 80 -17.31 -9.81 0.41
N HIS A 81 -17.91 -9.22 1.45
CA HIS A 81 -17.17 -8.60 2.55
C HIS A 81 -16.14 -9.55 3.18
N LYS A 82 -16.57 -10.76 3.52
CA LYS A 82 -15.70 -11.78 4.13
C LYS A 82 -14.53 -12.17 3.23
N ARG A 83 -14.75 -12.25 1.91
CA ARG A 83 -13.67 -12.54 0.96
C ARG A 83 -12.68 -11.38 0.86
N ILE A 84 -13.14 -10.14 0.77
CA ILE A 84 -12.26 -8.96 0.75
C ILE A 84 -11.43 -8.90 2.03
N GLN A 85 -12.05 -9.08 3.20
CA GLN A 85 -11.36 -9.12 4.49
C GLN A 85 -10.26 -10.20 4.55
N SER A 86 -10.49 -11.36 3.93
CA SER A 86 -9.50 -12.44 3.89
C SER A 86 -8.29 -12.13 2.99
N MET A 87 -8.51 -11.36 1.91
CA MET A 87 -7.45 -10.99 0.95
C MET A 87 -6.66 -9.77 1.42
N TYR A 88 -7.34 -8.79 2.02
CA TYR A 88 -6.79 -7.48 2.37
C TYR A 88 -7.10 -7.14 3.83
N SER A 89 -6.05 -6.90 4.62
CA SER A 89 -6.15 -6.51 6.03
C SER A 89 -5.17 -5.40 6.33
N TRP A 90 -5.67 -4.26 6.80
CA TRP A 90 -4.84 -3.15 7.26
C TRP A 90 -3.95 -3.53 8.44
N GLU A 91 -4.40 -4.43 9.31
CA GLU A 91 -3.61 -4.94 10.42
C GLU A 91 -2.38 -5.72 9.92
N ARG A 92 -2.58 -6.60 8.92
CA ARG A 92 -1.47 -7.33 8.29
C ARG A 92 -0.49 -6.38 7.62
N VAL A 93 -0.99 -5.44 6.82
CA VAL A 93 -0.17 -4.43 6.15
C VAL A 93 0.65 -3.63 7.18
N ALA A 94 0.02 -3.14 8.24
CA ALA A 94 0.72 -2.39 9.29
C ALA A 94 1.82 -3.22 9.97
N LYS A 95 1.53 -4.48 10.31
CA LYS A 95 2.51 -5.38 10.94
C LYS A 95 3.71 -5.65 10.03
N GLU A 96 3.47 -5.95 8.76
CA GLU A 96 4.52 -6.19 7.77
C GLU A 96 5.36 -4.92 7.53
N THR A 97 4.71 -3.77 7.39
CA THR A 97 5.39 -2.47 7.26
C THR A 97 6.28 -2.17 8.47
N VAL A 98 5.79 -2.40 9.69
CA VAL A 98 6.59 -2.23 10.92
C VAL A 98 7.79 -3.19 10.97
N GLN A 99 7.62 -4.43 10.51
CA GLN A 99 8.73 -5.39 10.43
C GLN A 99 9.83 -4.91 9.48
N VAL A 100 9.45 -4.37 8.32
CA VAL A 100 10.40 -3.77 7.37
C VAL A 100 11.14 -2.60 8.02
N TYR A 101 10.44 -1.67 8.65
CA TYR A 101 11.09 -0.55 9.35
C TYR A 101 12.07 -1.02 10.43
N LYS A 102 11.65 -1.95 11.31
CA LYS A 102 12.55 -2.52 12.33
C LYS A 102 13.78 -3.19 11.73
N SER A 103 13.61 -3.90 10.61
CA SER A 103 14.73 -4.56 9.92
C SER A 103 15.74 -3.56 9.36
N ILE A 104 15.27 -2.41 8.86
CA ILE A 104 16.12 -1.34 8.33
C ILE A 104 16.84 -0.63 9.49
N SER A 105 16.13 -0.26 10.56
CA SER A 105 16.72 0.41 11.73
C SER A 105 17.79 -0.45 12.41
N ALA A 106 17.60 -1.77 12.46
CA ALA A 106 18.59 -2.70 12.99
C ALA A 106 19.88 -2.73 12.14
N ARG A 107 19.74 -2.70 10.79
CA ARG A 107 20.88 -2.63 9.86
C ARG A 107 21.65 -1.32 10.02
N ASP A 108 20.96 -0.18 10.06
CA ASP A 108 21.56 1.14 10.25
C ASP A 108 22.34 1.22 11.58
N SER A 109 21.79 0.64 12.66
CA SER A 109 22.45 0.61 13.97
C SER A 109 23.72 -0.26 13.96
N GLN A 110 23.68 -1.38 13.25
CA GLN A 110 24.82 -2.29 13.10
C GLN A 110 25.94 -1.66 12.24
N GLU A 111 25.59 -0.95 11.17
CA GLU A 111 26.54 -0.23 10.32
C GLU A 111 27.20 0.96 11.06
N ARG A 112 26.47 1.63 11.95
CA ARG A 112 27.02 2.70 12.81
C ARG A 112 27.92 2.19 13.93
N GLY A 113 27.70 0.97 14.44
CA GLY A 113 28.47 0.38 15.54
C GLY A 113 29.77 -0.33 15.14
N GLY A 114 29.98 -0.63 13.85
CA GLY A 114 31.12 -1.40 13.36
C GLY A 114 32.38 -0.60 12.97
N SER A 115 32.31 0.74 12.97
CA SER A 115 33.44 1.61 12.65
C SER A 115 33.69 2.56 13.81
N ASN A 116 34.91 2.55 14.35
CA ASN A 116 35.35 3.34 15.50
C ASN A 116 34.83 4.79 15.46
N GLY A 117 33.77 5.06 16.23
CA GLY A 117 33.51 6.32 16.92
C GLY A 117 33.00 7.54 16.15
N THR A 118 33.13 7.64 14.82
CA THR A 118 32.71 8.87 14.10
C THR A 118 32.25 8.57 12.67
N THR A 119 31.04 8.02 12.53
CA THR A 119 30.41 7.78 11.22
C THR A 119 29.26 8.77 11.04
N THR A 120 29.56 9.94 10.49
CA THR A 120 28.61 11.02 10.15
C THR A 120 27.61 10.53 9.12
N THR A 121 26.32 10.93 9.19
CA THR A 121 25.23 10.60 8.25
C THR A 121 25.64 10.64 6.76
N SER A 122 26.59 11.51 6.39
CA SER A 122 27.18 11.55 5.06
C SER A 122 27.81 10.23 4.60
N THR A 123 28.50 9.47 5.45
CA THR A 123 29.22 8.25 5.03
C THR A 123 28.28 7.09 4.68
N ILE A 124 27.09 7.03 5.28
CA ILE A 124 26.05 6.03 4.95
C ILE A 124 25.52 6.29 3.54
N LEU A 125 25.22 7.55 3.22
CA LEU A 125 24.79 7.96 1.88
C LEU A 125 25.88 7.69 0.84
N TRP A 126 27.15 8.02 1.16
CA TRP A 126 28.28 7.73 0.29
C TRP A 126 28.44 6.24 0.00
N ASN A 127 28.36 5.38 1.03
CA ASN A 127 28.45 3.93 0.83
C ASN A 127 27.31 3.38 -0.03
N ARG A 128 26.07 3.86 0.16
CA ARG A 128 24.93 3.47 -0.69
C ARG A 128 25.11 3.95 -2.13
N MET A 129 25.60 5.17 -2.32
CA MET A 129 25.88 5.76 -3.63
C MET A 129 26.98 5.01 -4.38
N LEU A 130 28.05 4.61 -3.68
CA LEU A 130 29.10 3.73 -4.19
C LEU A 130 28.55 2.35 -4.56
N CYS A 131 27.63 1.77 -3.76
CA CYS A 131 26.97 0.52 -4.13
C CYS A 131 26.15 0.65 -5.41
N TYR A 132 25.40 1.75 -5.62
CA TYR A 132 24.65 1.96 -6.86
C TYR A 132 25.55 2.14 -8.08
N TYR A 133 26.69 2.83 -7.93
CA TYR A 133 27.66 3.00 -8.99
C TYR A 133 28.37 1.68 -9.35
N ASN A 134 28.77 0.91 -8.34
CA ASN A 134 29.48 -0.36 -8.51
C ASN A 134 28.56 -1.52 -8.93
N ALA A 135 27.29 -1.53 -8.52
CA ALA A 135 26.31 -2.56 -8.91
C ALA A 135 25.87 -2.46 -10.38
N LEU A 136 26.15 -1.33 -11.04
CA LEU A 136 25.81 -1.07 -12.44
C LEU A 136 27.05 -1.03 -13.36
N ASP A 137 28.14 -1.69 -12.94
CA ASP A 137 29.43 -1.79 -13.66
C ASP A 137 30.01 -0.43 -14.11
N GLY A 138 29.71 0.66 -13.39
CA GLY A 138 30.26 1.99 -13.69
C GLY A 138 29.85 2.57 -15.06
N GLY A 139 28.81 2.01 -15.70
CA GLY A 139 28.29 2.49 -16.98
C GLY A 139 27.54 3.83 -16.86
N ILE A 140 27.00 4.31 -17.99
CA ILE A 140 26.19 5.55 -18.08
C ILE A 140 25.05 5.53 -17.04
N ALA A 141 24.43 4.36 -16.81
CA ALA A 141 23.38 4.20 -15.81
C ALA A 141 23.85 4.56 -14.38
N GLY A 142 25.06 4.18 -13.99
CA GLY A 142 25.63 4.53 -12.69
C GLY A 142 25.84 6.03 -12.53
N MET A 143 26.30 6.71 -13.59
CA MET A 143 26.44 8.18 -13.59
C MET A 143 25.08 8.89 -13.47
N VAL A 144 24.04 8.39 -14.14
CA VAL A 144 22.68 8.94 -14.03
C VAL A 144 22.14 8.76 -12.60
N VAL A 145 22.29 7.58 -11.99
CA VAL A 145 21.84 7.34 -10.62
C VAL A 145 22.59 8.22 -9.62
N ALA A 146 23.89 8.40 -9.79
CA ALA A 146 24.70 9.29 -8.96
C ALA A 146 24.17 10.74 -9.05
N PHE A 147 23.95 11.24 -10.26
CA PHE A 147 23.41 12.58 -10.48
C PHE A 147 22.01 12.77 -9.87
N LEU A 148 21.10 11.82 -10.09
CA LEU A 148 19.77 11.83 -9.48
C LEU A 148 19.84 11.82 -7.94
N SER A 149 20.76 11.05 -7.37
CA SER A 149 20.95 10.98 -5.91
C SER A 149 21.42 12.31 -5.33
N VAL A 150 22.32 13.02 -6.02
CA VAL A 150 22.76 14.38 -5.61
C VAL A 150 21.60 15.36 -5.67
N ILE A 151 20.79 15.32 -6.75
CA ILE A 151 19.59 16.16 -6.87
C ILE A 151 18.62 15.88 -5.73
N LEU A 152 18.30 14.61 -5.47
CA LEU A 152 17.39 14.21 -4.40
C LEU A 152 17.91 14.63 -3.02
N THR A 153 19.21 14.47 -2.76
CA THR A 153 19.82 14.88 -1.49
C THR A 153 19.77 16.39 -1.32
N THR A 154 20.07 17.15 -2.38
CA THR A 154 19.98 18.61 -2.35
C THR A 154 18.54 19.07 -2.10
N TRP A 155 17.57 18.43 -2.77
CA TRP A 155 16.16 18.70 -2.56
C TRP A 155 15.70 18.37 -1.13
N LEU A 156 16.21 17.27 -0.56
CA LEU A 156 15.92 16.88 0.81
C LEU A 156 16.45 17.91 1.82
N LEU A 157 17.65 18.46 1.61
CA LEU A 157 18.18 19.56 2.43
C LEU A 157 17.32 20.83 2.33
N VAL A 158 16.80 21.14 1.15
CA VAL A 158 15.87 22.26 0.96
C VAL A 158 14.56 22.02 1.72
N ILE A 159 14.01 20.79 1.65
CA ILE A 159 12.81 20.43 2.42
C ILE A 159 13.08 20.51 3.92
N GLU A 160 14.20 19.99 4.40
CA GLU A 160 14.58 20.04 5.83
C GLU A 160 14.75 21.48 6.32
N TYR A 161 15.26 22.38 5.48
CA TYR A 161 15.32 23.80 5.77
C TYR A 161 13.93 24.45 5.83
N LEU A 162 13.02 24.10 4.91
CA LEU A 162 11.66 24.66 4.86
C LEU A 162 10.73 24.09 5.94
N GLN A 163 10.90 22.82 6.30
CA GLN A 163 10.12 22.09 7.30
C GLN A 163 11.08 21.32 8.22
N PRO A 164 11.65 21.98 9.23
CA PRO A 164 12.53 21.36 10.20
C PRO A 164 11.85 20.18 10.90
N GLU A 165 12.62 19.13 11.18
CA GLU A 165 12.15 17.91 11.87
C GLU A 165 11.41 18.24 13.18
N ALA A 166 11.86 19.28 13.90
CA ALA A 166 11.27 19.72 15.16
C ALA A 166 9.80 20.21 15.04
N ILE A 167 9.32 20.52 13.83
CA ILE A 167 7.95 20.98 13.58
C ILE A 167 7.04 19.81 13.15
N ILE A 168 7.62 18.66 12.82
CA ILE A 168 6.84 17.49 12.41
C ILE A 168 6.16 16.92 13.66
N ASP A 169 4.83 16.90 13.63
CA ASP A 169 4.04 16.33 14.72
C ASP A 169 4.37 14.85 14.86
N VAL A 170 4.98 14.50 15.99
CA VAL A 170 5.31 13.12 16.30
C VAL A 170 4.07 12.49 16.89
N VAL A 171 3.50 11.53 16.17
CA VAL A 171 2.39 10.73 16.67
C VAL A 171 2.80 10.16 18.03
N PRO A 172 2.08 10.49 19.13
CA PRO A 172 2.37 9.94 20.43
C PRO A 172 2.35 8.42 20.34
N ASP A 173 3.23 7.73 21.08
CA ASP A 173 3.17 6.27 21.18
C ASP A 173 1.80 5.88 21.73
N LEU A 174 0.89 5.48 20.84
CA LEU A 174 -0.52 5.36 21.17
C LEU A 174 -0.78 4.28 22.22
N TRP A 175 0.13 3.31 22.41
CA TRP A 175 -0.01 2.27 23.42
C TRP A 175 1.35 1.73 23.86
N SER A 176 1.62 1.72 25.18
CA SER A 176 2.72 0.92 25.72
C SER A 176 2.55 -0.54 25.29
N THR A 177 3.64 -1.19 24.88
CA THR A 177 3.68 -2.54 24.27
C THR A 177 3.02 -3.65 25.11
N THR A 178 2.62 -3.33 26.34
CA THR A 178 1.96 -4.21 27.31
C THR A 178 0.48 -4.45 27.02
N SER A 179 -0.27 -3.49 26.46
CA SER A 179 -1.75 -3.64 26.37
C SER A 179 -2.19 -4.65 25.30
N TRP A 180 -1.49 -4.70 24.15
CA TRP A 180 -1.79 -5.64 23.05
C TRP A 180 -1.70 -7.11 23.46
N ARG A 181 -0.72 -7.48 24.30
CA ARG A 181 -0.57 -8.86 24.76
C ARG A 181 -1.72 -9.31 25.64
N HIS A 182 -2.32 -8.39 26.40
CA HIS A 182 -3.47 -8.70 27.23
C HIS A 182 -4.72 -8.89 26.36
N ASP A 183 -5.01 -7.97 25.44
CA ASP A 183 -6.20 -8.06 24.59
C ASP A 183 -6.17 -9.24 23.61
N GLU A 184 -5.05 -9.54 22.94
CA GLU A 184 -4.96 -10.71 22.05
C GLU A 184 -5.12 -12.03 22.83
N SER A 185 -4.66 -12.08 24.07
CA SER A 185 -4.78 -13.27 24.93
C SER A 185 -6.20 -13.48 25.44
N GLU A 186 -6.95 -12.40 25.68
CA GLU A 186 -8.35 -12.44 26.09
C GLU A 186 -9.27 -12.72 24.91
N GLU A 187 -9.04 -12.14 23.73
CA GLU A 187 -9.77 -12.48 22.50
C GLU A 187 -9.52 -13.92 22.03
N ARG A 188 -8.33 -14.48 22.24
CA ARG A 188 -8.07 -15.91 22.00
C ARG A 188 -8.79 -16.83 22.99
N LYS A 189 -9.07 -16.37 24.21
CA LYS A 189 -9.84 -17.14 25.21
C LYS A 189 -11.34 -17.07 24.97
N GLN A 190 -11.85 -15.99 24.39
CA GLN A 190 -13.27 -15.77 24.14
C GLN A 190 -13.76 -16.35 22.81
N ARG A 191 -12.87 -16.73 21.89
CA ARG A 191 -13.26 -17.45 20.66
C ARG A 191 -13.75 -18.87 21.00
N PRO A 192 -15.00 -19.24 20.67
CA PRO A 192 -15.47 -20.61 20.82
C PRO A 192 -14.60 -21.54 19.97
N ARG A 193 -14.24 -22.69 20.54
CA ARG A 193 -13.54 -23.75 19.81
C ARG A 193 -14.57 -24.43 18.90
N GLU A 194 -14.55 -24.07 17.62
CA GLU A 194 -15.17 -24.85 16.53
C GLU A 194 -14.22 -25.97 16.09
#